data_AF-A0A6G7LUY5-F1
#
_entry.id   AF-A0A6G7LUY5-F1
#
_cell.length_a   1.000
_cell.length_b   1.000
_cell.length_c   1.000
_cell.angle_alpha   90.00
_cell.angle_beta   90.00
_cell.angle_gamma   90.00
#
_symmetry.space_group_name_H-M   'P 1'
#
loop_
_entity.id
_entity.type
_entity.pdbx_description
1 polymer ?
#
loop_
_entity_poly.entity_id
_entity_poly.type
_entity_poly.pdbx_seq_one_letter_code
_entity_poly.pdbx_strand_id
1 'polypeptide(L)'
;MSDTDKAFFQRASELIDLANKQNQNTEVQTGEVSASFMYALARYNAWFGSTGFATKEQMQSKKQEMMDYYMERYKEMLEGSMDDYIENFDHYRATQK
;
A
#
# COMPACT_ATOMS: atom_id res chain seq x y z
N MET A 1 6.24 -13.80 15.37
CA MET A 1 6.44 -12.41 14.94
C MET A 1 7.25 -11.67 15.99
N SER A 2 8.30 -10.96 15.56
CA SER A 2 9.05 -10.05 16.44
C SER A 2 8.20 -8.83 16.82
N ASP A 3 8.60 -8.09 17.86
CA ASP A 3 7.87 -6.87 18.24
C ASP A 3 7.98 -5.77 17.18
N THR A 4 9.06 -5.75 16.41
CA THR A 4 9.22 -4.86 15.24
C THR A 4 8.21 -5.21 14.15
N ASP A 5 7.98 -6.50 13.88
CA ASP A 5 6.97 -6.94 12.90
C ASP A 5 5.58 -6.49 13.35
N LYS A 6 5.24 -6.68 14.63
CA LYS A 6 3.94 -6.25 15.17
C LYS A 6 3.71 -4.74 14.98
N ALA A 7 4.73 -3.93 15.26
CA ALA A 7 4.62 -2.48 15.10
C ALA A 7 4.45 -2.06 13.63
N PHE A 8 5.06 -2.79 12.68
CA PHE A 8 4.84 -2.59 11.26
C PHE A 8 3.39 -2.90 10.86
N PHE A 9 2.89 -4.09 11.22
CA PHE A 9 1.52 -4.49 10.89
C PHE A 9 0.49 -3.56 11.53
N GLN A 10 0.71 -3.13 12.77
CA GLN A 10 -0.16 -2.18 13.45
C GLN A 10 -0.32 -0.87 12.65
N ARG A 11 0.79 -0.29 12.18
CA ARG A 11 0.73 0.93 11.35
C ARG A 11 0.03 0.69 10.01
N ALA A 12 0.24 -0.46 9.39
CA ALA A 12 -0.47 -0.81 8.15
C ALA A 12 -1.99 -0.93 8.39
N SER A 13 -2.40 -1.58 9.49
CA SER A 13 -3.79 -1.68 9.89
C SER A 13 -4.44 -0.31 10.14
N GLU A 14 -3.73 0.61 10.79
CA GLU A 14 -4.24 1.98 11.02
C GLU A 14 -4.53 2.74 9.72
N LEU A 15 -3.73 2.52 8.68
CA LEU A 15 -3.97 3.08 7.34
C LEU A 15 -5.19 2.44 6.66
N ILE A 16 -5.35 1.12 6.81
CA ILE A 16 -6.52 0.38 6.31
C ILE A 16 -7.80 0.84 7.05
N ASP A 17 -7.74 1.05 8.36
CA ASP A 17 -8.88 1.53 9.15
C ASP A 17 -9.36 2.91 8.68
N LEU A 18 -8.43 3.78 8.28
CA LEU A 18 -8.78 5.06 7.68
C LEU A 18 -9.49 4.88 6.33
N ALA A 19 -8.98 4.00 5.46
CA ALA A 19 -9.63 3.68 4.20
C ALA A 19 -11.02 3.05 4.41
N ASN A 20 -11.17 2.16 5.39
CA ASN A 20 -12.45 1.54 5.76
C ASN A 20 -13.48 2.56 6.22
N LYS A 21 -13.05 3.59 6.97
CA LYS A 21 -13.92 4.72 7.36
C LYS A 21 -14.39 5.52 6.15
N GLN A 22 -13.50 5.78 5.18
CA GLN A 22 -13.87 6.46 3.92
C GLN A 22 -14.83 5.61 3.09
N ASN A 23 -14.63 4.28 3.08
CA ASN A 23 -15.49 3.32 2.39
C ASN A 23 -16.88 3.13 3.03
N GLN A 24 -17.18 3.79 4.17
CA GLN A 24 -18.54 3.84 4.70
C GLN A 24 -19.43 4.88 3.98
N ASN A 25 -18.85 5.76 3.17
CA ASN A 25 -19.63 6.73 2.40
C ASN A 25 -20.33 6.03 1.22
N THR A 26 -21.66 5.98 1.24
CA THR A 26 -22.48 5.34 0.21
C THR A 26 -22.41 6.01 -1.17
N GLU A 27 -21.91 7.24 -1.24
CA GLU A 27 -21.71 7.97 -2.50
C GLU A 27 -20.38 7.64 -3.19
N VAL A 28 -19.47 6.94 -2.50
CA VAL A 28 -18.12 6.63 -2.99
C VAL A 28 -17.99 5.14 -3.24
N GLN A 29 -17.50 4.75 -4.42
CA GLN A 29 -17.25 3.35 -4.70
C GLN A 29 -15.97 2.87 -4.01
N THR A 30 -15.95 1.61 -3.58
CA THR A 30 -14.74 1.02 -2.95
C THR A 30 -13.50 1.12 -3.83
N GLY A 31 -13.66 1.07 -5.16
CA GLY A 31 -12.57 1.29 -6.11
C GLY A 31 -11.97 2.70 -6.03
N GLU A 32 -12.76 3.73 -5.73
CA GLU A 32 -12.28 5.11 -5.57
C GLU A 32 -11.46 5.29 -4.30
N VAL A 33 -11.86 4.63 -3.20
CA VAL A 33 -11.08 4.60 -1.96
C VAL A 33 -9.76 3.86 -2.19
N SER A 34 -9.79 2.73 -2.89
CA SER A 34 -8.59 1.98 -3.27
C SER A 34 -7.63 2.83 -4.11
N ALA A 35 -8.13 3.53 -5.13
CA ALA A 35 -7.34 4.44 -5.95
C ALA A 35 -6.74 5.60 -5.14
N SER A 36 -7.52 6.16 -4.21
CA SER A 36 -7.05 7.20 -3.29
C SER A 36 -5.91 6.71 -2.40
N PHE A 37 -5.99 5.46 -1.93
CA PHE A 37 -4.98 4.82 -1.10
C PHE A 37 -3.68 4.57 -1.87
N MET A 38 -3.77 4.06 -3.12
CA MET A 38 -2.62 3.93 -4.02
C MET A 38 -1.93 5.28 -4.28
N TYR A 39 -2.73 6.33 -4.53
CA TYR A 39 -2.19 7.67 -4.76
C TYR A 39 -1.52 8.26 -3.52
N ALA A 40 -2.08 8.02 -2.32
CA ALA A 40 -1.49 8.43 -1.06
C ALA A 40 -0.12 7.76 -0.85
N LEU A 41 -0.02 6.44 -1.08
CA LEU A 41 1.24 5.70 -1.00
C LEU A 41 2.28 6.24 -1.99
N ALA A 42 1.89 6.50 -3.24
CA ALA A 42 2.78 7.05 -4.26
C ALA A 42 3.38 8.41 -3.83
N ARG A 43 2.55 9.31 -3.29
CA ARG A 43 3.00 10.62 -2.78
C ARG A 43 3.93 10.49 -1.58
N TYR A 44 3.61 9.59 -0.65
CA TYR A 44 4.43 9.35 0.52
C TYR A 44 5.82 8.81 0.13
N ASN A 45 5.87 7.81 -0.75
CA ASN A 45 7.12 7.24 -1.24
C ASN A 45 7.95 8.26 -2.04
N ALA A 46 7.30 9.11 -2.86
CA ALA A 46 8.00 10.18 -3.57
C ALA A 46 8.66 11.18 -2.61
N TRP A 47 7.94 11.58 -1.55
CA TRP A 47 8.50 12.43 -0.49
C TRP A 47 9.65 11.71 0.23
N PHE A 48 9.44 10.49 0.71
CA PHE A 48 10.46 9.74 1.45
C PHE A 48 11.72 9.55 0.61
N GLY A 49 11.59 9.13 -0.64
CA GLY A 49 12.71 8.99 -1.58
C GLY A 49 13.46 10.31 -1.78
N SER A 50 12.77 11.44 -1.86
CA SER A 50 13.41 12.76 -2.00
C SER A 50 14.33 13.12 -0.82
N THR A 51 14.06 12.60 0.39
CA THR A 51 14.86 12.93 1.58
C THR A 51 16.29 12.37 1.53
N GLY A 52 16.55 11.42 0.62
CA GLY A 52 17.86 10.80 0.43
C GLY A 52 18.84 11.58 -0.45
N PHE A 53 18.44 12.73 -1.02
CA PHE A 53 19.27 13.46 -1.98
C PHE A 53 19.59 14.89 -1.52
N ALA A 54 20.79 15.35 -1.85
CA ALA A 54 21.20 16.73 -1.57
C ALA A 54 20.77 17.71 -2.66
N THR A 55 20.59 17.24 -3.91
CA THR A 55 20.21 18.08 -5.05
C THR A 55 19.17 17.42 -5.95
N LYS A 56 18.47 18.26 -6.72
CA LYS A 56 17.48 17.80 -7.70
C LYS A 56 18.10 16.96 -8.81
N GLU A 57 19.34 17.24 -9.21
CA GLU A 57 20.06 16.50 -10.26
C GLU A 57 20.39 15.08 -9.79
N GLN A 58 20.81 14.92 -8.53
CA GLN A 58 21.03 13.59 -7.94
C GLN A 58 19.73 12.79 -7.92
N MET A 59 18.65 13.38 -7.40
CA MET A 59 17.33 12.74 -7.38
C MET A 59 16.84 12.38 -8.79
N GLN A 60 17.02 13.28 -9.76
CA GLN A 60 16.64 13.04 -11.15
C GLN A 60 17.41 11.87 -11.76
N SER A 61 18.72 11.77 -11.52
CA SER A 61 19.55 10.66 -12.01
C SER A 61 19.15 9.31 -11.41
N LYS A 62 18.53 9.31 -10.23
CA LYS A 62 18.11 8.12 -9.49
C LYS A 62 16.60 7.85 -9.52
N LYS A 63 15.82 8.69 -10.21
CA LYS A 63 14.36 8.60 -10.24
C LYS A 63 13.87 7.23 -10.69
N GLN A 64 14.40 6.71 -11.80
CA GLN A 64 13.94 5.44 -12.36
C GLN A 64 14.26 4.27 -11.42
N GLU A 65 15.48 4.22 -10.89
CA GLU A 65 15.93 3.20 -9.92
C GLU A 65 15.02 3.17 -8.68
N MET A 66 14.66 4.33 -8.14
CA MET A 66 13.71 4.41 -7.02
C MET A 66 12.30 3.93 -7.40
N MET A 67 11.81 4.31 -8.59
CA MET A 67 10.49 3.88 -9.07
C MET A 67 10.44 2.36 -9.19
N ASP A 68 11.46 1.77 -9.81
CA ASP A 68 11.54 0.32 -10.02
C ASP A 68 11.55 -0.42 -8.69
N TYR A 69 12.34 0.06 -7.72
CA TYR A 69 12.33 -0.49 -6.36
C TYR A 69 10.93 -0.44 -5.73
N TYR A 70 10.23 0.70 -5.76
CA TYR A 70 8.90 0.78 -5.16
C TYR A 70 7.87 -0.11 -5.86
N MET A 71 7.94 -0.23 -7.19
CA MET A 71 7.05 -1.08 -7.98
C MET A 71 7.27 -2.56 -7.67
N GLU A 72 8.53 -3.00 -7.57
CA GLU A 72 8.89 -4.38 -7.20
C GLU A 72 8.41 -4.71 -5.78
N ARG A 73 8.69 -3.85 -4.79
CA ARG A 73 8.22 -4.05 -3.42
C ARG A 73 6.70 -4.11 -3.33
N TYR A 74 5.99 -3.24 -4.05
CA TYR A 74 4.52 -3.26 -4.07
C TYR A 74 3.98 -4.55 -4.71
N LYS A 75 4.58 -4.97 -5.82
CA LYS A 75 4.22 -6.20 -6.52
C LYS A 75 4.33 -7.42 -5.60
N GLU A 76 5.46 -7.59 -4.91
CA GLU A 76 5.64 -8.72 -3.97
C GLU A 76 4.58 -8.75 -2.87
N MET A 77 4.26 -7.60 -2.27
CA MET A 77 3.25 -7.51 -1.22
C MET A 77 1.84 -7.81 -1.76
N LEU A 78 1.54 -7.34 -2.97
CA LEU A 78 0.25 -7.59 -3.62
C LEU A 78 0.10 -9.05 -4.02
N GLU A 79 1.15 -9.67 -4.57
CA GLU A 79 1.17 -11.09 -4.93
C GLU A 79 0.88 -11.97 -3.71
N GLY A 80 1.62 -11.78 -2.61
CA GLY A 80 1.37 -12.56 -1.38
C GLY A 80 -0.03 -12.32 -0.79
N SER A 81 -0.57 -11.11 -0.92
CA SER A 81 -1.95 -10.85 -0.49
C SER A 81 -2.97 -11.56 -1.39
N MET A 82 -2.78 -11.50 -2.72
CA MET A 82 -3.66 -12.16 -3.68
C MET A 82 -3.64 -13.68 -3.52
N ASP A 83 -2.46 -14.27 -3.31
CA ASP A 83 -2.30 -15.70 -3.06
C ASP A 83 -3.11 -16.13 -1.83
N ASP A 84 -3.09 -15.36 -0.72
CA ASP A 84 -3.93 -15.64 0.46
C ASP A 84 -5.43 -15.64 0.12
N TYR A 85 -5.90 -14.63 -0.64
CA TYR A 85 -7.31 -14.56 -1.05
C TYR A 85 -7.70 -15.69 -2.01
N ILE A 86 -6.78 -16.15 -2.86
CA ILE A 86 -6.99 -17.28 -3.78
C ILE A 86 -7.07 -18.59 -3.00
N GLU A 87 -6.11 -18.84 -2.10
CA GLU A 87 -6.03 -20.06 -1.28
C GLU A 87 -7.25 -20.19 -0.36
N ASN A 88 -7.74 -19.07 0.18
CA ASN A 88 -8.86 -19.04 1.12
C ASN A 88 -10.18 -18.58 0.49
N PHE A 89 -10.29 -18.60 -0.85
CA PHE A 89 -11.41 -18.02 -1.60
C PHE A 89 -12.79 -18.48 -1.09
N ASP A 90 -12.99 -19.79 -0.99
CA ASP A 90 -14.27 -20.37 -0.56
C ASP A 90 -14.61 -20.01 0.89
N HIS A 91 -13.60 -19.95 1.76
CA HIS A 91 -13.76 -19.59 3.16
C HIS A 91 -14.17 -18.11 3.34
N TYR A 92 -13.48 -17.20 2.66
CA TYR A 92 -13.79 -15.77 2.71
C TYR A 92 -15.11 -15.44 2.01
N ARG A 93 -15.47 -16.15 0.93
CA ARG A 93 -16.79 -16.00 0.29
C ARG A 93 -17.93 -16.50 1.16
N ALA A 94 -17.76 -17.59 1.91
CA ALA A 94 -18.79 -18.12 2.78
C ALA A 94 -19.14 -17.18 3.96
N THR A 95 -18.21 -16.32 4.37
CA THR A 95 -18.40 -15.36 5.47
C THR A 95 -18.97 -14.01 5.03
N GLN A 96 -19.02 -13.74 3.72
CA GLN A 96 -19.65 -12.54 3.15
C GLN A 96 -21.07 -12.89 2.65
N LYS A 97 -22.09 -12.52 3.44
CA LYS A 97 -23.50 -12.57 3.03
C LYS A 97 -24.04 -11.17 2.79
#